data_AF-A0A397A8T6-F1
#
_entry.id   AF-A0A397A8T6-F1
#
_cell.length_a   1.000
_cell.length_b   1.000
_cell.length_c   1.000
_cell.angle_alpha   90.00
_cell.angle_beta   90.00
_cell.angle_gamma   90.00
#
_symmetry.space_group_name_H-M   'P 1'
#
loop_
_entity.id
_entity.type
_entity.pdbx_description
1 polymer ?
#
loop_
_entity_poly.entity_id
_entity_poly.type
_entity_poly.pdbx_seq_one_letter_code
_entity_poly.pdbx_strand_id
1 'polypeptide(L)'
;MVNQLPQSCRFVVYAHLDARDLFRLRGVCKTTRDTIEHPYVWKRMFAADLFTLVTESNQGQPTAYQSIVTSIRQACGFSFTDEMKWSLSPMRWTTWPLMYRACAKKLHHLRRDVTRLVAELDEIQSLRRERGHLKDMTQVKGKRTGTEMRRNQLSCVKYINKSTRRLWVADHSVPTLVTSKSDLLQRLQTVDTALKDSTATAFTLRTQLRKEHRKVLGLIAAARAQVRTVLVHECQDSVAPVASVQFYEALLGAEHLYKDDKDFGFDPAFLRVGSAQVALLPLEPTQAPIQDHNGAHFAITCTDEADFLAIKASLSDDLKRAGGPIAAVDFFDYGRYCPNSCIVL
;
A
#
# COMPACT_ATOMS: atom_id res chain seq x y z
N MET A 1 -20.23 -31.34 8.56
CA MET A 1 -21.17 -30.40 7.92
C MET A 1 -20.53 -29.58 6.80
N VAL A 2 -19.54 -28.69 7.02
CA VAL A 2 -18.99 -27.85 5.92
C VAL A 2 -18.43 -28.65 4.74
N ASN A 3 -17.74 -29.78 5.00
CA ASN A 3 -17.20 -30.65 3.93
C ASN A 3 -18.28 -31.38 3.09
N GLN A 4 -19.54 -31.35 3.51
CA GLN A 4 -20.67 -31.98 2.80
C GLN A 4 -21.38 -30.99 1.85
N LEU A 5 -21.03 -29.70 1.89
CA LEU A 5 -21.59 -28.68 1.02
C LEU A 5 -20.96 -28.74 -0.40
N PRO A 6 -21.72 -28.37 -1.45
CA PRO A 6 -21.17 -28.15 -2.78
C PRO A 6 -19.99 -27.18 -2.76
N GLN A 7 -19.04 -27.37 -3.68
CA GLN A 7 -17.80 -26.57 -3.72
C GLN A 7 -18.06 -25.07 -3.87
N SER A 8 -19.02 -24.68 -4.70
CA SER A 8 -19.46 -23.28 -4.88
C SER A 8 -19.96 -22.66 -3.57
N CYS A 9 -20.82 -23.34 -2.84
CA CYS A 9 -21.33 -22.89 -1.54
C CYS A 9 -20.20 -22.76 -0.49
N ARG A 10 -19.24 -23.70 -0.49
CA ARG A 10 -18.05 -23.64 0.38
C ARG A 10 -17.20 -22.40 0.07
N PHE A 11 -17.01 -22.04 -1.19
CA PHE A 11 -16.24 -20.85 -1.56
C PHE A 11 -16.90 -19.55 -1.10
N VAL A 12 -18.23 -19.45 -1.15
CA VAL A 12 -18.94 -18.29 -0.60
C VAL A 12 -18.67 -18.15 0.89
N VAL A 13 -18.78 -19.24 1.64
CA VAL A 13 -18.47 -19.25 3.08
C VAL A 13 -17.01 -18.87 3.33
N TYR A 14 -16.07 -19.45 2.58
CA TYR A 14 -14.63 -19.15 2.73
C TYR A 14 -14.29 -17.71 2.39
N ALA A 15 -14.98 -17.08 1.44
CA ALA A 15 -14.77 -15.67 1.09
C ALA A 15 -15.17 -14.69 2.22
N HIS A 16 -15.97 -15.14 3.18
CA HIS A 16 -16.34 -14.36 4.37
C HIS A 16 -15.43 -14.62 5.58
N LEU A 17 -14.51 -15.59 5.51
CA LEU A 17 -13.57 -15.89 6.58
C LEU A 17 -12.31 -15.03 6.46
N ASP A 18 -11.72 -14.70 7.61
CA ASP A 18 -10.42 -14.03 7.64
C ASP A 18 -9.28 -15.02 7.29
N ALA A 19 -8.08 -14.49 7.03
CA ALA A 19 -6.94 -15.32 6.66
C ALA A 19 -6.61 -16.36 7.74
N ARG A 20 -6.76 -15.97 9.02
CA ARG A 20 -6.40 -16.79 10.17
C ARG A 20 -7.32 -18.00 10.27
N ASP A 21 -8.61 -17.78 10.07
CA ASP A 21 -9.64 -18.81 10.10
C ASP A 21 -9.52 -19.73 8.90
N LEU A 22 -9.19 -19.22 7.71
CA LEU A 22 -8.87 -20.07 6.55
C LEU A 22 -7.64 -20.97 6.80
N PHE A 23 -6.57 -20.45 7.42
CA PHE A 23 -5.40 -21.27 7.78
C PHE A 23 -5.72 -22.31 8.86
N ARG A 24 -6.59 -21.99 9.82
CA ARG A 24 -7.07 -22.95 10.83
C ARG A 24 -7.93 -24.05 10.20
N LEU A 25 -8.84 -23.66 9.31
CA LEU A 25 -9.76 -24.56 8.62
C LEU A 25 -8.99 -25.56 7.75
N ARG A 26 -7.89 -25.13 7.11
CA ARG A 26 -6.93 -26.03 6.44
C ARG A 26 -6.31 -27.05 7.39
N GLY A 27 -5.96 -26.64 8.62
CA GLY A 27 -5.33 -27.53 9.61
C GLY A 27 -6.28 -28.63 10.10
N VAL A 28 -7.57 -28.33 10.15
CA VAL A 28 -8.62 -29.25 10.63
C VAL A 28 -9.16 -30.13 9.49
N CYS A 29 -9.39 -29.56 8.33
CA CYS A 29 -10.05 -30.24 7.22
C CYS A 29 -9.02 -30.62 6.13
N LYS A 30 -8.42 -31.81 6.29
CA LYS A 30 -7.33 -32.31 5.42
C LYS A 30 -7.74 -32.55 3.95
N THR A 31 -9.02 -32.81 3.69
CA THR A 31 -9.62 -33.00 2.35
C THR A 31 -9.95 -31.68 1.65
N THR A 32 -9.77 -30.56 2.33
CA THR A 32 -10.08 -29.21 1.84
C THR A 32 -8.84 -28.52 1.25
N ARG A 33 -7.71 -29.25 1.18
CA ARG A 33 -6.45 -28.80 0.54
C ARG A 33 -6.70 -28.26 -0.86
N ASP A 34 -7.54 -28.93 -1.64
CA ASP A 34 -7.79 -28.56 -3.05
C ASP A 34 -8.76 -27.38 -3.21
N THR A 35 -9.39 -26.91 -2.13
CA THR A 35 -10.40 -25.82 -2.18
C THR A 35 -9.98 -24.59 -1.36
N ILE A 36 -9.34 -24.73 -0.21
CA ILE A 36 -8.83 -23.56 0.54
C ILE A 36 -7.58 -22.99 -0.15
N GLU A 37 -6.80 -23.77 -0.91
CA GLU A 37 -5.69 -23.23 -1.71
C GLU A 37 -6.14 -22.59 -3.04
N HIS A 38 -7.46 -22.51 -3.27
CA HIS A 38 -7.99 -21.99 -4.53
C HIS A 38 -7.60 -20.51 -4.75
N PRO A 39 -7.03 -20.17 -5.91
CA PRO A 39 -6.60 -18.81 -6.26
C PRO A 39 -7.63 -17.73 -5.97
N TYR A 40 -8.90 -18.00 -6.22
CA TYR A 40 -10.00 -17.03 -6.15
C TYR A 40 -10.17 -16.40 -4.75
N VAL A 41 -10.22 -17.23 -3.71
CA VAL A 41 -10.43 -16.75 -2.32
C VAL A 41 -9.27 -15.85 -1.89
N TRP A 42 -8.04 -16.30 -2.13
CA TRP A 42 -6.84 -15.55 -1.73
C TRP A 42 -6.57 -14.33 -2.61
N LYS A 43 -6.93 -14.36 -3.89
CA LYS A 43 -6.87 -13.19 -4.78
C LYS A 43 -7.80 -12.09 -4.27
N ARG A 44 -9.04 -12.42 -3.90
CA ARG A 44 -10.01 -11.47 -3.33
C ARG A 44 -9.50 -10.88 -2.01
N MET A 45 -8.96 -11.72 -1.13
CA MET A 45 -8.36 -11.24 0.12
C MET A 45 -7.13 -10.35 -0.10
N PHE A 46 -6.24 -10.72 -1.02
CA PHE A 46 -5.08 -9.91 -1.38
C PHE A 46 -5.52 -8.54 -1.92
N ALA A 47 -6.58 -8.50 -2.72
CA ALA A 47 -7.14 -7.26 -3.23
C ALA A 47 -7.69 -6.36 -2.11
N ALA A 48 -8.50 -6.91 -1.21
CA ALA A 48 -9.08 -6.16 -0.09
C ALA A 48 -8.00 -5.64 0.88
N ASP A 49 -7.05 -6.49 1.27
CA ASP A 49 -6.12 -6.20 2.37
C ASP A 49 -4.82 -5.52 1.91
N LEU A 50 -4.32 -5.88 0.74
CA LEU A 50 -2.94 -5.57 0.33
C LEU A 50 -2.85 -4.65 -0.89
N PHE A 51 -3.77 -4.71 -1.86
CA PHE A 51 -3.77 -3.75 -2.97
C PHE A 51 -4.08 -2.33 -2.54
N THR A 52 -4.86 -2.19 -1.48
CA THR A 52 -5.21 -0.89 -0.89
C THR A 52 -4.02 -0.20 -0.19
N LEU A 53 -2.90 -0.91 0.04
CA LEU A 53 -1.67 -0.32 0.61
C LEU A 53 -0.96 0.62 -0.37
N VAL A 54 -1.25 0.47 -1.67
CA VAL A 54 -0.61 1.19 -2.78
C VAL A 54 -1.65 2.03 -3.53
N THR A 55 -2.68 2.50 -2.83
CA THR A 55 -3.67 3.47 -3.32
C THR A 55 -3.71 4.66 -2.38
N GLU A 56 -3.79 5.86 -2.94
CA GLU A 56 -3.71 7.13 -2.20
C GLU A 56 -5.02 7.46 -1.45
N SER A 57 -6.15 6.91 -1.93
CA SER A 57 -7.49 7.16 -1.40
C SER A 57 -7.96 6.06 -0.47
N ASN A 58 -8.45 6.44 0.71
CA ASN A 58 -9.37 5.62 1.50
C ASN A 58 -10.41 6.55 2.16
N GLN A 59 -11.59 6.68 1.56
CA GLN A 59 -12.80 7.22 2.22
C GLN A 59 -13.43 6.17 3.18
N GLY A 60 -12.62 5.31 3.80
CA GLY A 60 -13.08 4.20 4.65
C GLY A 60 -12.17 3.95 5.84
N GLN A 61 -12.61 3.09 6.77
CA GLN A 61 -11.78 2.68 7.91
C GLN A 61 -10.51 1.98 7.43
N PRO A 62 -9.32 2.39 7.91
CA PRO A 62 -8.09 1.80 7.45
C PRO A 62 -7.98 0.34 7.88
N THR A 63 -7.55 -0.53 6.96
CA THR A 63 -7.30 -1.94 7.28
C THR A 63 -6.14 -2.07 8.28
N ALA A 64 -6.08 -3.20 8.99
CA ALA A 64 -5.00 -3.48 9.95
C ALA A 64 -3.59 -3.41 9.32
N TYR A 65 -3.46 -3.67 8.01
CA TYR A 65 -2.19 -3.53 7.30
C TYR A 65 -1.92 -2.10 6.86
N GLN A 66 -2.94 -1.32 6.52
CA GLN A 66 -2.78 0.10 6.20
C GLN A 66 -2.24 0.87 7.40
N SER A 67 -2.74 0.60 8.60
CA SER A 67 -2.21 1.25 9.81
C SER A 67 -0.72 0.95 10.02
N ILE A 68 -0.28 -0.28 9.73
CA ILE A 68 1.14 -0.67 9.80
C ILE A 68 1.97 0.16 8.81
N VAL A 69 1.54 0.23 7.54
CA VAL A 69 2.26 0.96 6.49
C VAL A 69 2.32 2.46 6.80
N THR A 70 1.23 3.03 7.31
CA THR A 70 1.19 4.44 7.76
C THR A 70 2.19 4.69 8.89
N SER A 71 2.28 3.79 9.89
CA SER A 71 3.28 3.92 10.95
C SER A 71 4.71 3.82 10.42
N ILE A 72 4.98 2.96 9.42
CA ILE A 72 6.30 2.86 8.78
C ILE A 72 6.67 4.17 8.08
N ARG A 73 5.74 4.71 7.27
CA ARG A 73 5.91 6.00 6.58
C ARG A 73 6.27 7.12 7.56
N GLN A 74 5.52 7.22 8.66
CA GLN A 74 5.76 8.22 9.72
C GLN A 74 7.11 8.02 10.41
N ALA A 75 7.42 6.82 10.91
CA ALA A 75 8.64 6.55 11.66
C ALA A 75 9.92 6.69 10.81
N CYS A 76 9.82 6.35 9.53
CA CYS A 76 10.90 6.47 8.57
C CYS A 76 10.94 7.82 7.85
N GLY A 77 9.95 8.70 8.03
CA GLY A 77 9.92 10.05 7.45
C GLY A 77 9.87 10.07 5.92
N PHE A 78 8.97 9.31 5.30
CA PHE A 78 8.68 9.39 3.86
C PHE A 78 7.17 9.39 3.63
N SER A 79 6.72 10.07 2.58
CA SER A 79 5.32 10.16 2.20
C SER A 79 4.93 9.07 1.19
N PHE A 80 3.63 8.92 0.93
CA PHE A 80 3.13 8.05 -0.15
C PHE A 80 3.69 8.46 -1.52
N THR A 81 3.78 9.78 -1.78
CA THR A 81 4.30 10.29 -3.06
C THR A 81 5.80 10.02 -3.21
N ASP A 82 6.57 9.99 -2.13
CA ASP A 82 7.98 9.57 -2.15
C ASP A 82 8.12 8.07 -2.44
N GLU A 83 7.22 7.26 -1.87
CA GLU A 83 7.18 5.81 -2.07
C GLU A 83 6.87 5.44 -3.53
N MET A 84 5.99 6.21 -4.20
CA MET A 84 5.67 6.01 -5.63
C MET A 84 6.85 6.26 -6.57
N LYS A 85 7.85 7.05 -6.15
CA LYS A 85 9.07 7.32 -6.94
C LYS A 85 10.09 6.18 -6.85
N TRP A 86 9.88 5.20 -5.99
CA TRP A 86 10.84 4.11 -5.82
C TRP A 86 10.78 3.17 -7.02
N SER A 87 11.96 2.83 -7.55
CA SER A 87 12.08 1.71 -8.47
C SER A 87 11.82 0.41 -7.71
N LEU A 88 10.75 -0.28 -8.08
CA LEU A 88 10.33 -1.55 -7.50
C LEU A 88 10.57 -2.66 -8.52
N SER A 89 11.42 -3.62 -8.18
CA SER A 89 11.50 -4.86 -8.94
C SER A 89 10.37 -5.80 -8.51
N PRO A 90 9.48 -6.23 -9.42
CA PRO A 90 8.50 -7.26 -9.12
C PRO A 90 9.20 -8.51 -8.57
N MET A 91 8.70 -9.02 -7.44
CA MET A 91 9.24 -10.24 -6.85
C MET A 91 8.81 -11.47 -7.67
N ARG A 92 9.56 -12.58 -7.55
CA ARG A 92 9.18 -13.85 -8.19
C ARG A 92 7.78 -14.26 -7.72
N TRP A 93 6.92 -14.48 -8.70
CA TRP A 93 5.55 -14.87 -8.46
C TRP A 93 5.43 -16.31 -7.92
N THR A 94 4.41 -16.54 -7.09
CA THR A 94 4.02 -17.87 -6.55
C THR A 94 2.50 -17.93 -6.41
N THR A 95 1.92 -19.05 -6.00
CA THR A 95 0.47 -19.18 -5.77
C THR A 95 -0.09 -18.09 -4.84
N TRP A 96 -1.31 -17.62 -5.09
CA TRP A 96 -2.00 -16.59 -4.28
C TRP A 96 -1.96 -16.82 -2.75
N PRO A 97 -2.22 -18.03 -2.21
CA PRO A 97 -2.14 -18.26 -0.77
C PRO A 97 -0.74 -18.02 -0.20
N LEU A 98 0.30 -18.45 -0.93
CA LEU A 98 1.70 -18.27 -0.52
C LEU A 98 2.11 -16.80 -0.61
N MET A 99 1.69 -16.10 -1.66
CA MET A 99 1.93 -14.66 -1.80
C MET A 99 1.28 -13.87 -0.66
N TYR A 100 0.00 -14.10 -0.39
CA TYR A 100 -0.70 -13.44 0.71
C TYR A 100 0.02 -13.71 2.05
N ARG A 101 0.35 -14.98 2.33
CA ARG A 101 1.06 -15.37 3.56
C ARG A 101 2.42 -14.68 3.68
N ALA A 102 3.18 -14.59 2.59
CA ALA A 102 4.48 -13.95 2.57
C ALA A 102 4.36 -12.44 2.89
N CYS A 103 3.40 -11.76 2.26
CA CYS A 103 3.09 -10.35 2.54
C CYS A 103 2.65 -10.14 3.99
N ALA A 104 1.64 -10.87 4.45
CA ALA A 104 1.10 -10.77 5.81
C ALA A 104 2.20 -11.02 6.87
N LYS A 105 2.99 -12.07 6.70
CA LYS A 105 4.12 -12.38 7.60
C LYS A 105 5.14 -11.23 7.64
N LYS A 106 5.51 -10.68 6.47
CA LYS A 106 6.42 -9.53 6.40
C LYS A 106 5.83 -8.29 7.08
N LEU A 107 4.57 -7.97 6.84
CA LEU A 107 3.89 -6.83 7.48
C LEU A 107 3.83 -6.98 9.01
N HIS A 108 3.60 -8.19 9.52
CA HIS A 108 3.67 -8.43 10.97
C HIS A 108 5.09 -8.26 11.55
N HIS A 109 6.13 -8.67 10.82
CA HIS A 109 7.52 -8.40 11.22
C HIS A 109 7.79 -6.89 11.22
N LEU A 110 7.41 -6.19 10.15
CA LEU A 110 7.54 -4.74 10.03
C LEU A 110 6.82 -3.99 11.15
N ARG A 111 5.65 -4.48 11.61
CA ARG A 111 4.94 -3.92 12.77
C ARG A 111 5.78 -3.97 14.05
N ARG A 112 6.49 -5.07 14.29
CA ARG A 112 7.37 -5.18 15.46
C ARG A 112 8.56 -4.25 15.33
N ASP A 113 9.17 -4.22 14.15
CA ASP A 113 10.36 -3.40 13.87
C ASP A 113 10.04 -1.90 13.94
N VAL A 114 8.86 -1.47 13.46
CA VAL A 114 8.44 -0.07 13.55
C VAL A 114 8.13 0.34 14.99
N THR A 115 7.55 -0.57 15.79
CA THR A 115 7.31 -0.32 17.22
C THR A 115 8.64 -0.15 17.96
N ARG A 116 9.62 -1.00 17.64
CA ARG A 116 10.99 -0.86 18.17
C ARG A 116 11.63 0.47 17.75
N LEU A 117 11.53 0.83 16.46
CA LEU A 117 12.07 2.10 15.98
C LEU A 117 11.42 3.30 16.69
N VAL A 118 10.10 3.29 16.90
CA VAL A 118 9.41 4.37 17.61
C VAL A 118 9.95 4.52 19.03
N ALA A 119 10.11 3.41 19.76
CA ALA A 119 10.68 3.43 21.11
C ALA A 119 12.11 4.01 21.13
N GLU A 120 12.96 3.63 20.17
CA GLU A 120 14.32 4.17 20.02
C GLU A 120 14.31 5.67 19.71
N LEU A 121 13.36 6.13 18.89
CA LEU A 121 13.21 7.56 18.57
C LEU A 121 12.76 8.36 19.80
N ASP A 122 11.88 7.81 20.62
CA ASP A 122 11.42 8.41 21.88
C ASP A 122 12.57 8.48 22.90
N GLU A 123 13.40 7.43 22.98
CA GLU A 123 14.60 7.40 23.82
C GLU A 123 15.61 8.47 23.38
N ILE A 124 15.87 8.61 22.08
CA ILE A 124 16.71 9.69 21.54
C ILE A 124 16.16 11.07 21.93
N GLN A 125 14.85 11.27 21.89
CA GLN A 125 14.25 12.53 22.34
C GLN A 125 14.45 12.76 23.84
N SER A 126 14.28 11.72 24.66
CA SER A 126 14.52 11.78 26.10
C SER A 126 15.97 12.15 26.41
N LEU A 127 16.94 11.44 25.81
CA LEU A 127 18.37 11.71 25.99
C LEU A 127 18.76 13.12 25.50
N ARG A 128 18.13 13.63 24.43
CA ARG A 128 18.34 15.02 23.98
C ARG A 128 17.88 16.04 25.02
N ARG A 129 16.75 15.81 25.68
CA ARG A 129 16.24 16.67 26.76
C ARG A 129 17.17 16.61 27.98
N GLU A 130 17.57 15.41 28.38
CA GLU A 130 18.52 15.21 29.49
C GLU A 130 19.88 15.87 29.21
N ARG A 131 20.42 15.70 28.00
CA ARG A 131 21.64 16.40 27.57
C ARG A 131 21.48 17.91 27.66
N GLY A 132 20.33 18.46 27.26
CA GLY A 132 20.02 19.89 27.39
C GLY A 132 20.09 20.35 28.85
N HIS A 133 19.41 19.62 29.74
CA HIS A 133 19.40 19.90 31.17
C HIS A 133 20.80 19.83 31.81
N LEU A 134 21.59 18.80 31.46
CA LEU A 134 22.97 18.65 31.96
C LEU A 134 23.90 19.77 31.43
N LYS A 135 23.71 20.23 30.19
CA LYS A 135 24.43 21.39 29.65
C LYS A 135 24.10 22.66 30.42
N ASP A 136 22.83 22.88 30.73
CA ASP A 136 22.41 24.06 31.51
C ASP A 136 23.03 24.03 32.91
N MET A 137 22.98 22.89 33.60
CA MET A 137 23.58 22.74 34.94
C MET A 137 25.10 22.93 34.96
N THR A 138 25.80 22.50 33.90
CA THR A 138 27.27 22.67 33.79
C THR A 138 27.68 24.10 33.42
N GLN A 139 26.82 24.85 32.72
CA GLN A 139 27.05 26.26 32.36
C GLN A 139 26.72 27.26 33.48
N VAL A 140 25.90 26.91 34.49
CA VAL A 140 25.49 27.81 35.58
C VAL A 140 26.67 28.34 36.43
N LYS A 141 27.87 27.75 36.37
CA LYS A 141 29.08 28.32 37.00
C LYS A 141 29.84 29.34 36.15
N GLY A 142 29.45 29.57 34.90
CA GLY A 142 29.92 30.70 34.09
C GLY A 142 28.96 31.87 34.26
N LYS A 143 29.41 32.93 34.94
CA LYS A 143 28.74 34.25 35.11
C LYS A 143 27.48 34.43 34.24
N ARG A 144 26.29 34.17 34.80
CA ARG A 144 25.09 34.87 34.33
C ARG A 144 25.35 36.35 34.58
N THR A 145 25.73 37.08 33.54
CA THR A 145 25.78 38.54 33.59
C THR A 145 24.39 39.01 33.99
N GLY A 146 24.31 39.93 34.96
CA GLY A 146 23.07 40.31 35.67
C GLY A 146 21.92 40.85 34.79
N THR A 147 22.13 40.95 33.48
CA THR A 147 21.16 41.37 32.46
C THR A 147 20.21 40.26 32.01
N GLU A 148 20.65 39.01 31.87
CA GLU A 148 19.78 37.91 31.41
C GLU A 148 18.83 37.40 32.50
N MET A 149 19.30 37.33 33.75
CA MET A 149 18.45 36.92 34.86
C MET A 149 17.32 37.93 35.14
N ARG A 150 17.54 39.23 34.83
CA ARG A 150 16.51 40.27 34.90
C ARG A 150 15.41 40.09 33.84
N ARG A 151 15.71 39.57 32.65
CA ARG A 151 14.71 39.46 31.56
C ARG A 151 13.69 38.35 31.80
N ASN A 152 14.11 37.20 32.34
CA ASN A 152 13.19 36.09 32.60
C ASN A 152 12.40 36.20 33.92
N GLN A 153 12.81 37.07 34.85
CA GLN A 153 12.05 37.35 36.08
C GLN A 153 10.97 38.43 35.92
N LEU A 154 10.90 39.11 34.78
CA LEU A 154 10.03 40.29 34.61
C LEU A 154 8.76 40.06 33.79
N SER A 155 8.47 38.85 33.29
CA SER A 155 7.25 38.62 32.50
C SER A 155 6.00 38.27 33.32
N CYS A 156 6.13 37.83 34.59
CA CYS A 156 4.97 37.47 35.42
C CYS A 156 4.94 38.11 36.82
N VAL A 157 5.94 38.92 37.20
CA VAL A 157 6.06 39.44 38.57
C VAL A 157 5.90 40.96 38.60
N LYS A 158 4.71 41.47 38.27
CA LYS A 158 4.35 42.88 38.55
C LYS A 158 3.63 43.08 39.89
N TYR A 159 3.17 42.03 40.57
CA TYR A 159 2.37 42.14 41.80
C TYR A 159 2.65 41.06 42.86
N ILE A 160 3.90 40.86 43.25
CA ILE A 160 4.20 40.02 44.42
C ILE A 160 4.86 40.86 45.50
N ASN A 161 4.20 40.94 46.65
CA ASN A 161 4.61 41.75 47.80
C ASN A 161 5.99 41.28 48.34
N LYS A 162 6.78 42.21 48.90
CA LYS A 162 8.18 42.02 49.31
C LYS A 162 8.34 40.88 50.33
N SER A 163 7.33 40.63 51.15
CA SER A 163 7.24 39.54 52.12
C SER A 163 7.06 38.17 51.46
N THR A 164 6.25 38.07 50.40
CA THR A 164 6.02 36.82 49.65
C THR A 164 7.26 36.39 48.88
N ARG A 165 8.08 37.34 48.39
CA ARG A 165 9.39 37.04 47.80
C ARG A 165 10.35 36.38 48.80
N ARG A 166 10.33 36.78 50.08
CA ARG A 166 11.20 36.19 51.10
C ARG A 166 10.77 34.76 51.45
N LEU A 167 9.47 34.51 51.51
CA LEU A 167 8.91 33.16 51.71
C LEU A 167 9.22 32.22 50.54
N TRP A 168 9.08 32.70 49.29
CA TRP A 168 9.44 31.88 48.12
C TRP A 168 10.93 31.55 48.03
N VAL A 169 11.81 32.49 48.41
CA VAL A 169 13.26 32.22 48.46
C VAL A 169 13.61 31.23 49.58
N ALA A 170 12.85 31.20 50.66
CA ALA A 170 13.02 30.24 51.75
C ALA A 170 12.50 28.83 51.39
N ASP A 171 11.39 28.71 50.66
CA ASP A 171 10.83 27.41 50.23
C ASP A 171 11.59 26.74 49.07
N HIS A 172 12.38 27.52 48.31
CA HIS A 172 13.22 26.99 47.22
C HIS A 172 14.68 26.76 47.64
N SER A 173 14.97 26.65 48.94
CA SER A 173 16.18 25.95 49.40
C SER A 173 15.99 24.45 49.17
N VAL A 174 15.88 24.06 47.89
CA VAL A 174 16.06 22.69 47.45
C VAL A 174 17.42 22.27 48.00
N PRO A 175 17.53 21.12 48.69
CA PRO A 175 18.84 20.58 49.00
C PRO A 175 19.51 20.32 47.65
N THR A 176 20.36 21.27 47.22
CA THR A 176 21.29 21.06 46.13
C THR A 176 22.16 19.91 46.58
N LEU A 177 21.78 18.69 46.18
CA LEU A 177 22.71 17.59 46.06
C LEU A 177 23.87 18.18 45.28
N VAL A 178 24.99 18.42 45.97
CA VAL A 178 26.21 18.95 45.38
C VAL A 178 26.78 17.83 44.53
N THR A 179 26.17 17.55 43.38
CA THR A 179 26.79 16.74 42.33
C THR A 179 28.01 17.51 41.88
N SER A 180 29.19 16.92 42.00
CA SER A 180 30.42 17.60 41.65
C SER A 180 30.42 17.93 40.15
N LYS A 181 31.15 18.98 39.73
CA LYS A 181 31.24 19.35 38.32
C LYS A 181 31.76 18.18 37.46
N SER A 182 32.67 17.38 38.02
CA SER A 182 33.15 16.13 37.42
C SER A 182 32.02 15.11 37.22
N ASP A 183 31.13 14.93 38.20
CA ASP A 183 30.01 13.99 38.07
C ASP A 183 29.03 14.42 36.97
N LEU A 184 28.75 15.73 36.87
CA LEU A 184 27.89 16.27 35.81
C LEU A 184 28.52 16.11 34.42
N LEU A 185 29.83 16.34 34.29
CA LEU A 185 30.55 16.13 33.04
C LEU A 185 30.61 14.65 32.66
N GLN A 186 30.81 13.75 33.63
CA GLN A 186 30.80 12.32 33.41
C GLN A 186 29.42 11.84 32.95
N ARG A 187 28.34 12.28 33.60
CA ARG A 187 26.96 11.98 33.17
C ARG A 187 26.67 12.52 31.77
N LEU A 188 27.12 13.73 31.45
CA LEU A 188 26.97 14.30 30.12
C LEU A 188 27.69 13.46 29.05
N GLN A 189 28.89 12.97 29.35
CA GLN A 189 29.62 12.06 28.46
C GLN A 189 28.90 10.72 28.27
N THR A 190 28.30 10.16 29.32
CA THR A 190 27.48 8.95 29.24
C THR A 190 26.26 9.17 28.36
N VAL A 191 25.52 10.27 28.55
CA VAL A 191 24.36 10.62 27.73
C VAL A 191 24.74 10.87 26.27
N ASP A 192 25.86 11.54 26.01
CA ASP A 192 26.35 11.75 24.63
C ASP A 192 26.76 10.45 23.95
N THR A 193 27.29 9.48 24.70
CA THR A 193 27.62 8.14 24.19
C THR A 193 26.35 7.38 23.86
N ALA A 194 25.40 7.33 24.81
CA ALA A 194 24.10 6.71 24.59
C ALA A 194 23.34 7.32 23.39
N LEU A 195 23.39 8.65 23.24
CA LEU A 195 22.80 9.32 22.07
C LEU A 195 23.40 8.85 20.75
N LYS A 196 24.72 8.68 20.68
CA LYS A 196 25.38 8.18 19.47
C LYS A 196 24.92 6.75 19.16
N ASP A 197 24.89 5.89 20.16
CA ASP A 197 24.52 4.48 20.02
C ASP A 197 23.06 4.29 19.62
N SER A 198 22.12 4.97 20.30
CA SER A 198 20.69 4.94 19.93
C SER A 198 20.46 5.55 18.55
N THR A 199 21.17 6.63 18.19
CA THR A 199 21.05 7.22 16.84
C THR A 199 21.53 6.27 15.74
N ALA A 200 22.65 5.57 15.96
CA ALA A 200 23.16 4.57 15.02
C ALA A 200 22.20 3.38 14.89
N THR A 201 21.62 2.93 16.01
CA THR A 201 20.62 1.86 16.03
C THR A 201 19.36 2.27 15.27
N ALA A 202 18.81 3.45 15.54
CA ALA A 202 17.63 3.98 14.84
C ALA A 202 17.88 4.15 13.33
N PHE A 203 19.07 4.58 12.92
CA PHE A 203 19.44 4.67 11.50
C PHE A 203 19.45 3.30 10.82
N THR A 204 20.02 2.29 11.48
CA THR A 204 20.09 0.92 10.97
C THR A 204 18.69 0.32 10.84
N LEU A 205 17.85 0.49 11.87
CA LEU A 205 16.45 0.05 11.86
C LEU A 205 15.64 0.73 10.75
N ARG A 206 15.77 2.04 10.56
CA ARG A 206 15.11 2.77 9.46
C ARG A 206 15.51 2.24 8.09
N THR A 207 16.80 2.00 7.88
CA THR A 207 17.32 1.50 6.60
C THR A 207 16.76 0.10 6.30
N GLN A 208 16.76 -0.78 7.31
CA GLN A 208 16.24 -2.13 7.18
C GLN A 208 14.71 -2.15 6.97
N LEU A 209 13.96 -1.32 7.71
CA LEU A 209 12.52 -1.15 7.55
C LEU A 209 12.16 -0.70 6.13
N ARG A 210 12.82 0.33 5.60
CA ARG A 210 12.61 0.79 4.22
C ARG A 210 12.90 -0.31 3.20
N LYS A 211 13.98 -1.07 3.40
CA LYS A 211 14.36 -2.19 2.53
C LYS A 211 13.31 -3.31 2.54
N GLU A 212 12.84 -3.72 3.71
CA GLU A 212 11.84 -4.78 3.82
C GLU A 212 10.45 -4.33 3.36
N HIS A 213 10.09 -3.06 3.59
CA HIS A 213 8.86 -2.46 3.06
C HIS A 213 8.85 -2.47 1.53
N ARG A 214 9.96 -2.11 0.87
CA ARG A 214 10.11 -2.24 -0.59
C ARG A 214 9.87 -3.67 -1.10
N LYS A 215 10.25 -4.69 -0.34
CA LYS A 215 9.98 -6.09 -0.72
C LYS A 215 8.49 -6.42 -0.66
N VAL A 216 7.75 -5.87 0.31
CA VAL A 216 6.29 -6.00 0.36
C VAL A 216 5.66 -5.35 -0.86
N LEU A 217 6.11 -4.14 -1.23
CA LEU A 217 5.65 -3.47 -2.45
C LEU A 217 5.98 -4.27 -3.71
N GLY A 218 7.16 -4.87 -3.80
CA GLY A 218 7.54 -5.75 -4.92
C GLY A 218 6.66 -7.00 -5.04
N LEU A 219 6.20 -7.56 -3.91
CA LEU A 219 5.22 -8.66 -3.91
C LEU A 219 3.83 -8.17 -4.38
N ILE A 220 3.41 -6.99 -3.94
CA ILE A 220 2.15 -6.38 -4.39
C ILE A 220 2.19 -6.06 -5.89
N ALA A 221 3.32 -5.55 -6.39
CA ALA A 221 3.52 -5.29 -7.81
C ALA A 221 3.42 -6.57 -8.65
N ALA A 222 4.07 -7.66 -8.20
CA ALA A 222 3.97 -8.97 -8.86
C ALA A 222 2.53 -9.51 -8.86
N ALA A 223 1.79 -9.34 -7.75
CA ALA A 223 0.38 -9.71 -7.68
C ALA A 223 -0.49 -8.87 -8.63
N ARG A 224 -0.28 -7.54 -8.70
CA ARG A 224 -1.03 -6.67 -9.62
C ARG A 224 -0.82 -7.03 -11.08
N ALA A 225 0.41 -7.38 -11.47
CA ALA A 225 0.70 -7.86 -12.83
C ALA A 225 -0.12 -9.12 -13.18
N GLN A 226 -0.41 -9.98 -12.20
CA GLN A 226 -1.24 -11.18 -12.40
C GLN A 226 -2.75 -10.90 -12.37
N VAL A 227 -3.22 -9.82 -11.74
CA VAL A 227 -4.65 -9.47 -11.73
C VAL A 227 -5.07 -8.72 -12.98
N ARG A 228 -4.15 -8.01 -13.62
CA ARG A 228 -4.37 -7.28 -14.88
C ARG A 228 -4.78 -8.15 -16.08
N THR A 229 -4.99 -9.46 -15.90
CA THR A 229 -5.28 -10.42 -16.96
C THR A 229 -6.68 -11.03 -16.91
N VAL A 230 -7.68 -10.37 -16.31
CA VAL A 230 -9.11 -10.67 -16.58
C VAL A 230 -9.89 -9.37 -16.67
N LEU A 231 -10.27 -9.00 -17.88
CA LEU A 231 -11.19 -7.94 -18.27
C LEU A 231 -12.59 -8.54 -18.37
N VAL A 232 -13.61 -7.79 -17.94
CA VAL A 232 -15.02 -8.16 -18.13
C VAL A 232 -15.62 -7.08 -19.02
N HIS A 233 -16.21 -7.49 -20.14
CA HIS A 233 -16.88 -6.63 -21.10
C HIS A 233 -18.34 -7.07 -21.18
N GLU A 234 -19.26 -6.19 -20.77
CA GLU A 234 -20.70 -6.44 -20.85
C GLU A 234 -21.18 -6.07 -22.26
N CYS A 235 -21.77 -7.03 -22.99
CA CYS A 235 -22.20 -6.83 -24.37
C CYS A 235 -23.53 -6.08 -24.42
N GLN A 236 -23.54 -4.91 -25.07
CA GLN A 236 -24.71 -4.02 -25.20
C GLN A 236 -25.91 -4.64 -25.92
N ASP A 237 -25.71 -5.68 -26.73
CA ASP A 237 -26.79 -6.30 -27.49
C ASP A 237 -27.23 -7.64 -26.86
N SER A 238 -28.51 -7.70 -26.51
CA SER A 238 -29.25 -8.94 -26.21
C SER A 238 -29.31 -9.91 -27.40
N VAL A 239 -28.71 -9.55 -28.54
CA VAL A 239 -28.63 -10.35 -29.75
C VAL A 239 -27.18 -10.74 -30.01
N ALA A 240 -26.87 -11.94 -29.51
CA ALA A 240 -25.75 -12.79 -29.89
C ALA A 240 -24.34 -12.33 -29.43
N PRO A 241 -23.84 -12.89 -28.31
CA PRO A 241 -22.42 -12.89 -27.97
C PRO A 241 -21.50 -13.35 -29.10
N VAL A 242 -22.04 -14.10 -30.07
CA VAL A 242 -21.36 -14.52 -31.31
C VAL A 242 -20.79 -13.33 -32.09
N ALA A 243 -21.54 -12.24 -32.24
CA ALA A 243 -21.08 -11.07 -32.99
C ALA A 243 -19.94 -10.35 -32.25
N SER A 244 -20.04 -10.23 -30.92
CA SER A 244 -18.97 -9.68 -30.10
C SER A 244 -17.73 -10.59 -30.08
N VAL A 245 -17.90 -11.91 -29.99
CA VAL A 245 -16.79 -12.87 -30.11
C VAL A 245 -16.08 -12.67 -31.44
N GLN A 246 -16.82 -12.63 -32.56
CA GLN A 246 -16.26 -12.40 -33.90
C GLN A 246 -15.53 -11.06 -34.00
N PHE A 247 -16.06 -10.01 -33.39
CA PHE A 247 -15.40 -8.69 -33.33
C PHE A 247 -14.04 -8.78 -32.64
N TYR A 248 -13.97 -9.40 -31.45
CA TYR A 248 -12.73 -9.56 -30.70
C TYR A 248 -11.74 -10.51 -31.39
N GLU A 249 -12.22 -11.59 -32.01
CA GLU A 249 -11.39 -12.49 -32.83
C GLU A 249 -10.78 -11.76 -34.03
N ALA A 250 -11.59 -10.97 -34.75
CA ALA A 250 -11.15 -10.26 -35.96
C ALA A 250 -10.23 -9.07 -35.66
N LEU A 251 -10.53 -8.28 -34.63
CA LEU A 251 -9.79 -7.06 -34.31
C LEU A 251 -8.51 -7.33 -33.51
N LEU A 252 -8.58 -8.22 -32.51
CA LEU A 252 -7.49 -8.43 -31.55
C LEU A 252 -6.85 -9.81 -31.65
N GLY A 253 -7.29 -10.65 -32.61
CA GLY A 253 -6.83 -12.03 -32.71
C GLY A 253 -7.18 -12.85 -31.47
N ALA A 254 -8.31 -12.53 -30.82
CA ALA A 254 -8.71 -13.19 -29.59
C ALA A 254 -8.92 -14.69 -29.80
N GLU A 255 -8.59 -15.49 -28.79
CA GLU A 255 -8.86 -16.93 -28.77
C GLU A 255 -10.08 -17.22 -27.89
N HIS A 256 -11.09 -17.88 -28.43
CA HIS A 256 -12.30 -18.27 -27.69
C HIS A 256 -12.03 -19.48 -26.79
N LEU A 257 -11.90 -19.22 -25.49
CA LEU A 257 -11.74 -20.22 -24.46
C LEU A 257 -13.08 -20.91 -24.15
N TYR A 258 -13.04 -22.24 -23.97
CA TYR A 258 -14.20 -23.06 -23.58
C TYR A 258 -15.36 -23.04 -24.59
N LYS A 259 -15.07 -22.74 -25.87
CA LYS A 259 -16.06 -22.69 -26.96
C LYS A 259 -16.91 -23.96 -27.07
N ASP A 260 -16.28 -25.12 -26.89
CA ASP A 260 -16.92 -26.44 -27.03
C ASP A 260 -17.35 -27.05 -25.67
N ASP A 261 -17.20 -26.31 -24.57
CA ASP A 261 -17.68 -26.76 -23.27
C ASP A 261 -19.21 -26.69 -23.24
N LYS A 262 -19.87 -27.61 -22.55
CA LYS A 262 -21.33 -27.71 -22.49
C LYS A 262 -21.97 -26.67 -21.55
N ASP A 263 -21.19 -26.22 -20.55
CA ASP A 263 -21.63 -25.27 -19.53
C ASP A 263 -21.19 -23.83 -19.89
N PHE A 264 -20.41 -23.69 -20.96
CA PHE A 264 -19.93 -22.45 -21.53
C PHE A 264 -20.13 -22.46 -23.05
N GLY A 265 -19.59 -21.48 -23.76
CA GLY A 265 -19.70 -21.40 -25.20
C GLY A 265 -19.77 -19.94 -25.59
N PHE A 266 -20.87 -19.54 -26.21
CA PHE A 266 -21.09 -18.14 -26.52
C PHE A 266 -21.77 -17.38 -25.38
N ASP A 267 -22.42 -18.05 -24.43
CA ASP A 267 -23.14 -17.40 -23.34
C ASP A 267 -22.89 -18.11 -21.99
N PRO A 268 -22.07 -17.54 -21.09
CA PRO A 268 -21.12 -16.45 -21.33
C PRO A 268 -19.93 -16.89 -22.19
N ALA A 269 -19.32 -15.95 -22.94
CA ALA A 269 -18.11 -16.22 -23.71
C ALA A 269 -16.85 -15.73 -23.01
N PHE A 270 -15.78 -16.53 -23.04
CA PHE A 270 -14.49 -16.17 -22.48
C PHE A 270 -13.45 -16.14 -23.59
N LEU A 271 -12.75 -15.02 -23.74
CA LEU A 271 -11.75 -14.81 -24.76
C LEU A 271 -10.37 -14.60 -24.13
N ARG A 272 -9.32 -14.87 -24.89
CA ARG A 272 -7.93 -14.56 -24.52
C ARG A 272 -7.30 -13.67 -25.59
N VAL A 273 -6.78 -12.53 -25.19
CA VAL A 273 -6.02 -11.59 -26.04
C VAL A 273 -4.62 -11.44 -25.43
N GLY A 274 -3.64 -12.12 -26.01
CA GLY A 274 -2.29 -12.20 -25.45
C GLY A 274 -2.29 -12.77 -24.04
N SER A 275 -1.90 -11.96 -23.05
CA SER A 275 -1.93 -12.36 -21.63
C SER A 275 -3.27 -12.07 -20.94
N ALA A 276 -4.12 -11.22 -21.52
CA ALA A 276 -5.40 -10.83 -20.94
C ALA A 276 -6.50 -11.85 -21.27
N GLN A 277 -7.42 -12.06 -20.34
CA GLN A 277 -8.68 -12.75 -20.59
C GLN A 277 -9.82 -11.73 -20.64
N VAL A 278 -10.79 -11.89 -21.53
CA VAL A 278 -11.99 -11.03 -21.63
C VAL A 278 -13.21 -11.91 -21.41
N ALA A 279 -14.11 -11.54 -20.51
CA ALA A 279 -15.40 -12.22 -20.36
C ALA A 279 -16.50 -11.36 -21.02
N LEU A 280 -17.22 -11.94 -21.97
CA LEU A 280 -18.40 -11.36 -22.61
C LEU A 280 -19.66 -11.93 -21.96
N LEU A 281 -20.41 -11.05 -21.30
CA LEU A 281 -21.65 -11.40 -20.61
C LEU A 281 -22.82 -10.73 -21.36
N PRO A 282 -23.87 -11.46 -21.75
CA PRO A 282 -25.07 -10.83 -22.26
C PRO A 282 -25.81 -10.09 -21.15
N LEU A 283 -26.42 -8.97 -21.51
CA LEU A 283 -27.29 -8.24 -20.60
C LEU A 283 -28.56 -9.05 -20.32
N GLU A 284 -29.02 -9.02 -19.06
CA GLU A 284 -30.32 -9.57 -18.72
C GLU A 284 -31.43 -8.79 -19.46
N PRO A 285 -32.57 -9.42 -19.81
CA PRO A 285 -33.64 -8.76 -20.57
C PRO A 285 -34.20 -7.47 -19.94
N THR A 286 -33.99 -7.29 -18.64
CA THR A 286 -34.42 -6.12 -17.87
C THR A 286 -33.37 -5.01 -17.78
N GLN A 287 -32.15 -5.26 -18.24
CA GLN A 287 -31.05 -4.30 -18.18
C GLN A 287 -31.02 -3.44 -19.44
N ALA A 288 -30.83 -2.13 -19.25
CA ALA A 288 -30.64 -1.20 -20.35
C ALA A 288 -29.18 -1.25 -20.82
N PRO A 289 -28.94 -1.15 -22.15
CA PRO A 289 -27.59 -0.99 -22.68
C PRO A 289 -26.91 0.25 -22.07
N ILE A 290 -25.61 0.15 -21.78
CA ILE A 290 -24.82 1.26 -21.25
C ILE A 290 -24.77 2.37 -22.30
N GLN A 291 -25.45 3.50 -22.08
CA GLN A 291 -25.49 4.61 -23.05
C GLN A 291 -24.38 5.66 -22.87
N ASP A 292 -23.82 5.75 -21.68
CA ASP A 292 -22.71 6.66 -21.35
C ASP A 292 -21.59 5.87 -20.69
N HIS A 293 -20.40 5.92 -21.30
CA HIS A 293 -19.27 5.11 -20.89
C HIS A 293 -18.55 5.72 -19.67
N ASN A 294 -18.92 6.92 -19.17
CA ASN A 294 -18.28 7.57 -18.00
C ASN A 294 -16.74 7.60 -18.06
N GLY A 295 -16.17 7.68 -19.27
CA GLY A 295 -14.73 7.60 -19.48
C GLY A 295 -14.11 6.21 -19.32
N ALA A 296 -14.89 5.13 -19.32
CA ALA A 296 -14.40 3.76 -19.44
C ALA A 296 -13.88 3.52 -20.86
N HIS A 297 -12.64 3.08 -20.96
CA HIS A 297 -11.96 2.80 -22.22
C HIS A 297 -11.03 1.61 -22.08
N PHE A 298 -10.77 0.92 -23.20
CA PHE A 298 -9.74 -0.12 -23.24
C PHE A 298 -8.41 0.50 -23.61
N ALA A 299 -7.41 0.35 -22.73
CA ALA A 299 -6.04 0.73 -23.03
C ALA A 299 -5.21 -0.50 -23.41
N ILE A 300 -4.67 -0.52 -24.63
CA ILE A 300 -3.75 -1.56 -25.10
C ILE A 300 -2.34 -0.97 -25.15
N THR A 301 -1.39 -1.59 -24.44
CA THR A 301 0.03 -1.21 -24.51
C THR A 301 0.68 -1.73 -25.80
N CYS A 302 1.33 -0.83 -26.53
CA CYS A 302 2.17 -1.18 -27.68
C CYS A 302 3.57 -1.64 -27.23
N THR A 303 4.30 -2.29 -28.13
CA THR A 303 5.64 -2.81 -27.86
C THR A 303 6.68 -1.69 -27.90
N ASP A 304 6.54 -0.78 -28.87
CA ASP A 304 7.35 0.41 -29.09
C ASP A 304 6.55 1.49 -29.84
N GLU A 305 7.21 2.61 -30.17
CA GLU A 305 6.58 3.74 -30.87
C GLU A 305 6.22 3.40 -32.34
N ALA A 306 6.98 2.53 -33.00
CA ALA A 306 6.71 2.14 -34.37
C ALA A 306 5.44 1.27 -34.45
N ASP A 307 5.27 0.35 -33.49
CA ASP A 307 4.08 -0.46 -33.29
C ASP A 307 2.84 0.41 -33.03
N PHE A 308 2.98 1.43 -32.17
CA PHE A 308 1.92 2.41 -31.93
C PHE A 308 1.50 3.17 -33.19
N LEU A 309 2.46 3.69 -33.96
CA LEU A 309 2.17 4.41 -35.19
C LEU A 309 1.52 3.52 -36.26
N ALA A 310 1.94 2.25 -36.34
CA ALA A 310 1.35 1.27 -37.25
C ALA A 310 -0.12 1.00 -36.90
N ILE A 311 -0.42 0.71 -35.63
CA ILE A 311 -1.80 0.46 -35.19
C ILE A 311 -2.64 1.72 -35.33
N LYS A 312 -2.11 2.90 -34.97
CA LYS A 312 -2.81 4.19 -35.17
C LYS A 312 -3.22 4.41 -36.62
N ALA A 313 -2.38 4.01 -37.57
CA ALA A 313 -2.65 4.16 -39.00
C ALA A 313 -3.70 3.16 -39.53
N SER A 314 -3.80 1.95 -38.96
CA SER A 314 -4.69 0.90 -39.47
C SER A 314 -6.02 0.79 -38.70
N LEU A 315 -6.06 1.20 -37.44
CA LEU A 315 -7.13 0.85 -36.51
C LEU A 315 -8.54 1.30 -36.94
N SER A 316 -8.66 2.47 -37.57
CA SER A 316 -9.96 2.93 -38.07
C SER A 316 -10.51 2.01 -39.16
N ASP A 317 -9.65 1.48 -40.03
CA ASP A 317 -10.05 0.55 -41.08
C ASP A 317 -10.20 -0.88 -40.53
N ASP A 318 -9.42 -1.26 -39.52
CA ASP A 318 -9.56 -2.54 -38.81
C ASP A 318 -10.91 -2.62 -38.07
N LEU A 319 -11.33 -1.55 -37.40
CA LEU A 319 -12.63 -1.45 -36.74
C LEU A 319 -13.79 -1.56 -37.74
N LYS A 320 -13.69 -0.88 -38.89
CA LYS A 320 -14.69 -1.00 -39.97
C LYS A 320 -14.78 -2.43 -40.48
N ARG A 321 -13.65 -3.11 -40.69
CA ARG A 321 -13.60 -4.50 -41.14
C ARG A 321 -14.16 -5.48 -40.11
N ALA A 322 -13.97 -5.21 -38.82
CA ALA A 322 -14.50 -6.01 -37.72
C ALA A 322 -15.99 -5.76 -37.41
N GLY A 323 -16.66 -4.83 -38.12
CA GLY A 323 -18.07 -4.51 -37.90
C GLY A 323 -18.32 -3.54 -36.73
N GLY A 324 -17.30 -2.82 -36.28
CA GLY A 324 -17.41 -1.78 -35.25
C GLY A 324 -18.07 -0.48 -35.76
N PRO A 325 -18.39 0.46 -34.85
CA PRO A 325 -19.02 1.73 -35.20
C PRO A 325 -18.11 2.60 -36.09
N ILE A 326 -18.71 3.34 -37.03
CA ILE A 326 -18.02 4.26 -37.98
C ILE A 326 -17.65 5.59 -37.27
N ALA A 327 -17.28 5.53 -36.00
CA ALA A 327 -16.88 6.71 -35.23
C ALA A 327 -15.38 7.00 -35.42
N ALA A 328 -15.01 8.28 -35.28
CA ALA A 328 -13.60 8.66 -35.24
C ALA A 328 -12.95 8.03 -34.01
N VAL A 329 -11.83 7.35 -34.19
CA VAL A 329 -11.04 6.79 -33.08
C VAL A 329 -10.24 7.93 -32.46
N ASP A 330 -10.49 8.22 -31.19
CA ASP A 330 -9.72 9.21 -30.44
C ASP A 330 -8.46 8.56 -29.86
N PHE A 331 -7.31 9.15 -30.16
CA PHE A 331 -6.01 8.66 -29.67
C PHE A 331 -5.50 9.53 -28.53
N PHE A 332 -5.43 8.96 -27.33
CA PHE A 332 -4.85 9.61 -26.16
C PHE A 332 -3.49 9.01 -25.81
N ASP A 333 -2.45 9.84 -25.81
CA ASP A 333 -1.13 9.47 -25.29
C ASP A 333 -1.10 9.64 -23.76
N TYR A 334 -1.13 8.51 -23.04
CA TYR A 334 -1.06 8.47 -21.57
C TYR A 334 0.37 8.57 -21.01
N GLY A 335 1.27 9.27 -21.69
CA GLY A 335 2.67 9.43 -21.30
C GLY A 335 2.95 9.40 -19.78
N ARG A 336 4.02 8.70 -19.40
CA ARG A 336 4.54 8.46 -18.03
C ARG A 336 3.73 7.53 -17.10
N TYR A 337 2.50 7.12 -17.42
CA TYR A 337 1.76 6.12 -16.63
C TYR A 337 1.84 4.69 -17.20
N CYS A 338 2.16 4.58 -18.48
CA CYS A 338 2.65 3.37 -19.14
C CYS A 338 3.93 3.75 -19.91
N PRO A 339 5.05 3.03 -19.74
CA PRO A 339 6.30 3.35 -20.44
C PRO A 339 6.23 3.10 -21.95
N ASN A 340 5.14 2.48 -22.43
CA ASN A 340 4.87 2.27 -23.84
C ASN A 340 3.54 2.93 -24.20
N SER A 341 3.49 3.55 -25.38
CA SER A 341 2.31 4.21 -25.96
C SER A 341 1.08 3.31 -25.88
N CYS A 342 -0.06 3.88 -25.49
CA CYS A 342 -1.31 3.14 -25.30
C CYS A 342 -2.37 3.63 -26.29
N ILE A 343 -3.17 2.69 -26.78
CA ILE A 343 -4.31 2.98 -27.65
C ILE A 343 -5.59 2.80 -26.86
N VAL A 344 -6.48 3.78 -26.99
CA VAL A 344 -7.82 3.82 -26.38
C VAL A 344 -8.81 3.32 -27.41
N LEU A 345 -9.53 2.25 -27.09
CA LEU A 345 -10.71 1.79 -27.83
C LEU A 345 -11.98 2.13 -27.06
#